data_AF-A0A975DAJ1-F1
#
_entry.id   AF-A0A975DAJ1-F1
#
_cell.length_a   1.000
_cell.length_b   1.000
_cell.length_c   1.000
_cell.angle_alpha   90.00
_cell.angle_beta   90.00
_cell.angle_gamma   90.00
#
_symmetry.space_group_name_H-M   'P 1'
#
loop_
_entity.id
_entity.type
_entity.pdbx_description
1 polymer ?
#
loop_
_entity_poly.entity_id
_entity_poly.type
_entity_poly.pdbx_seq_one_letter_code
_entity_poly.pdbx_strand_id
1 'polypeptide(L)'
;MTFKITKKNSTFYVYKDHSYQIYKPRSLDINEGALKNAFLLCESMLLRYSRVSMLRIDLHPYSYNTNNNLIRSFLAELCTKLKQEYKCTVKYFCTREQNKSNKEHYHLAVFLSGHKVNHPSSLQKHINKLWISRSKGSTKYVKHPLYTIKRGMKNTINEAIYRLSYLAKRFSKQLNGNNRSFIISKHTIEEKRQILSNALLLVDPECTVRRKVQNSDLSAYCSLYSKQDKLSLTPLLNERIALHKKAEMKFHLNSAELRKAKPQCSLCSGANV
;
A
#
# COMPACT_ATOMS: atom_id res chain seq x y z
N MET A 1 5.90 -17.35 -17.72
CA MET A 1 6.00 -15.90 -18.03
C MET A 1 5.39 -15.07 -16.91
N THR A 2 6.22 -14.62 -16.00
CA THR A 2 5.95 -13.68 -14.90
C THR A 2 5.40 -12.36 -15.44
N PHE A 3 4.52 -11.72 -14.68
CA PHE A 3 4.05 -10.37 -14.98
C PHE A 3 5.23 -9.38 -14.90
N LYS A 4 5.52 -8.65 -16.00
CA LYS A 4 6.67 -7.73 -16.07
C LYS A 4 6.21 -6.28 -16.08
N ILE A 5 6.69 -5.51 -15.11
CA ILE A 5 6.54 -4.06 -15.06
C ILE A 5 7.61 -3.45 -15.99
N THR A 6 7.21 -2.55 -16.87
CA THR A 6 8.05 -1.95 -17.91
C THR A 6 7.79 -0.46 -18.00
N LYS A 7 8.74 0.32 -18.53
CA LYS A 7 8.55 1.78 -18.76
C LYS A 7 7.33 2.11 -19.64
N LYS A 8 6.87 1.17 -20.48
CA LYS A 8 5.72 1.37 -21.37
C LYS A 8 4.37 1.22 -20.64
N ASN A 9 4.29 0.36 -19.62
CA ASN A 9 3.04 0.06 -18.90
C ASN A 9 3.01 0.65 -17.48
N SER A 10 4.07 1.34 -17.05
CA SER A 10 4.16 1.96 -15.74
C SER A 10 4.41 3.47 -15.80
N THR A 11 4.04 4.14 -14.72
CA THR A 11 4.43 5.51 -14.42
C THR A 11 4.81 5.61 -12.94
N PHE A 12 5.56 6.63 -12.54
CA PHE A 12 5.88 6.86 -11.14
C PHE A 12 4.76 7.62 -10.44
N TYR A 13 4.49 7.21 -9.20
CA TYR A 13 3.58 7.87 -8.29
C TYR A 13 4.26 8.06 -6.95
N VAL A 14 4.20 9.30 -6.45
CA VAL A 14 4.74 9.65 -5.15
C VAL A 14 3.65 9.42 -4.11
N TYR A 15 3.95 8.57 -3.13
CA TYR A 15 3.12 8.34 -1.97
C TYR A 15 3.98 8.54 -0.72
N LYS A 16 3.62 9.54 0.10
CA LYS A 16 4.49 10.07 1.16
C LYS A 16 5.86 10.43 0.57
N ASP A 17 6.95 10.00 1.20
CA ASP A 17 8.33 10.33 0.79
C ASP A 17 8.93 9.31 -0.21
N HIS A 18 8.09 8.47 -0.84
CA HIS A 18 8.55 7.39 -1.71
C HIS A 18 7.84 7.37 -3.06
N SER A 19 8.61 7.02 -4.10
CA SER A 19 8.07 6.73 -5.43
C SER A 19 7.80 5.23 -5.62
N TYR A 20 6.68 4.94 -6.29
CA TYR A 20 6.26 3.59 -6.67
C TYR A 20 5.92 3.55 -8.15
N GLN A 21 6.23 2.42 -8.80
CA GLN A 21 5.74 2.17 -10.14
C GLN A 21 4.29 1.71 -10.06
N ILE A 22 3.41 2.49 -10.68
CA ILE A 22 1.99 2.16 -10.80
C ILE A 22 1.64 1.93 -12.27
N TYR A 23 0.51 1.27 -12.51
CA TYR A 23 -0.03 1.05 -13.85
C TYR A 23 -0.26 2.38 -14.56
N LYS A 24 0.22 2.50 -15.80
CA LYS A 24 -0.07 3.63 -16.68
C LYS A 24 -1.28 3.28 -17.55
N PRO A 25 -2.46 3.88 -17.32
CA PRO A 25 -3.61 3.63 -18.19
C PRO A 25 -3.32 4.10 -19.61
N ARG A 26 -3.89 3.39 -20.59
CA ARG A 26 -3.83 3.80 -22.01
C ARG A 26 -4.76 4.97 -22.32
N SER A 27 -5.80 5.13 -21.51
CA SER A 27 -6.87 6.10 -21.68
C SER A 27 -7.42 6.44 -20.30
N LEU A 28 -7.77 7.71 -20.09
CA LEU A 28 -8.18 8.27 -18.79
C LEU A 28 -7.09 8.15 -17.72
N ASP A 29 -7.27 8.90 -16.63
CA ASP A 29 -6.39 8.88 -15.48
C ASP A 29 -6.71 7.72 -14.51
N ILE A 30 -5.93 7.65 -13.45
CA ILE A 30 -6.17 6.79 -12.31
C ILE A 30 -7.01 7.55 -11.31
N ASN A 31 -7.97 6.88 -10.68
CA ASN A 31 -8.68 7.49 -9.56
C ASN A 31 -7.73 7.59 -8.36
N GLU A 32 -7.21 8.79 -8.10
CA GLU A 32 -6.26 9.02 -7.00
C GLU A 32 -6.82 8.63 -5.63
N GLY A 33 -8.09 8.90 -5.37
CA GLY A 33 -8.73 8.54 -4.10
C GLY A 33 -8.72 7.02 -3.89
N ALA A 34 -9.07 6.25 -4.92
CA ALA A 34 -9.00 4.79 -4.89
C ALA A 34 -7.56 4.30 -4.75
N LEU A 35 -6.62 4.90 -5.47
CA LEU A 35 -5.20 4.56 -5.37
C LEU A 35 -4.66 4.80 -3.94
N LYS A 36 -4.91 5.98 -3.37
CA LYS A 36 -4.53 6.31 -1.98
C LYS A 36 -5.13 5.31 -0.97
N ASN A 37 -6.38 4.90 -1.17
CA ASN A 37 -6.99 3.85 -0.33
C ASN A 37 -6.32 2.47 -0.50
N ALA A 38 -5.84 2.13 -1.70
CA ALA A 38 -5.07 0.90 -1.89
C ALA A 38 -3.74 0.92 -1.12
N PHE A 39 -3.03 2.05 -1.12
CA PHE A 39 -1.84 2.22 -0.29
C PHE A 39 -2.16 2.11 1.21
N LEU A 40 -3.20 2.81 1.68
CA LEU A 40 -3.65 2.74 3.07
C LEU A 40 -4.04 1.32 3.49
N LEU A 41 -4.62 0.51 2.59
CA LEU A 41 -4.88 -0.90 2.83
C LEU A 41 -3.60 -1.69 3.07
N CYS A 42 -2.63 -1.57 2.17
CA CYS A 42 -1.32 -2.19 2.33
C CYS A 42 -0.66 -1.78 3.65
N GLU A 43 -0.64 -0.48 3.98
CA GLU A 43 -0.10 0.02 5.24
C GLU A 43 -0.83 -0.54 6.46
N SER A 44 -2.17 -0.51 6.45
CA SER A 44 -2.96 -1.00 7.59
C SER A 44 -2.75 -2.49 7.85
N MET A 45 -2.57 -3.29 6.80
CA MET A 45 -2.29 -4.72 6.92
C MET A 45 -0.84 -4.95 7.34
N LEU A 46 0.10 -4.17 6.81
CA LEU A 46 1.52 -4.26 7.18
C LEU A 46 1.80 -3.68 8.56
N LEU A 47 0.97 -2.81 9.11
CA LEU A 47 1.06 -2.35 10.49
C LEU A 47 0.82 -3.53 11.46
N ARG A 48 -0.16 -4.37 11.14
CA ARG A 48 -0.56 -5.54 11.95
C ARG A 48 0.32 -6.77 11.72
N TYR A 49 0.78 -6.97 10.48
CA TYR A 49 1.51 -8.18 10.10
C TYR A 49 2.83 -7.85 9.41
N SER A 50 3.89 -8.57 9.72
CA SER A 50 5.19 -8.44 9.02
C SER A 50 5.13 -8.99 7.59
N ARG A 51 4.17 -9.87 7.30
CA ARG A 51 3.92 -10.48 5.99
C ARG A 51 2.42 -10.56 5.72
N VAL A 52 1.98 -10.11 4.56
CA VAL A 52 0.59 -10.05 4.13
C VAL A 52 0.44 -10.82 2.82
N SER A 53 -0.56 -11.69 2.74
CA SER A 53 -0.95 -12.34 1.49
C SER A 53 -2.07 -11.53 0.85
N MET A 54 -1.85 -11.11 -0.40
CA MET A 54 -2.88 -10.48 -1.24
C MET A 54 -3.25 -11.41 -2.39
N LEU A 55 -4.52 -11.78 -2.48
CA LEU A 55 -5.06 -12.59 -3.59
C LEU A 55 -5.95 -11.74 -4.49
N ARG A 56 -5.64 -11.72 -5.79
CA ARG A 56 -6.43 -11.06 -6.85
C ARG A 56 -7.31 -12.09 -7.57
N ILE A 57 -8.61 -11.85 -7.58
CA ILE A 57 -9.61 -12.67 -8.27
C ILE A 57 -10.63 -11.80 -9.01
N ASP A 58 -11.13 -12.32 -10.13
CA ASP A 58 -12.21 -11.75 -10.93
C ASP A 58 -13.52 -12.48 -10.68
N LEU A 59 -14.60 -11.73 -10.51
CA LEU A 59 -15.92 -12.26 -10.16
C LEU A 59 -16.94 -11.82 -11.20
N HIS A 60 -17.47 -12.77 -11.95
CA HIS A 60 -18.50 -12.52 -12.95
C HIS A 60 -19.83 -13.04 -12.42
N PRO A 61 -20.86 -12.20 -12.25
CA PRO A 61 -22.18 -12.65 -11.84
C PRO A 61 -22.90 -13.34 -13.01
N TYR A 62 -23.88 -14.20 -12.70
CA TYR A 62 -24.68 -14.85 -13.73
C TYR A 62 -25.51 -13.86 -14.55
N SER A 63 -26.13 -12.88 -13.88
CA SER A 63 -26.96 -11.83 -14.46
C SER A 63 -26.47 -10.45 -14.03
N TYR A 64 -26.89 -9.43 -14.78
CA TYR A 64 -26.62 -8.03 -14.44
C TYR A 64 -27.31 -7.65 -13.13
N ASN A 65 -26.62 -6.92 -12.25
CA ASN A 65 -27.22 -6.35 -11.05
C ASN A 65 -27.23 -4.84 -11.15
N THR A 66 -28.39 -4.21 -10.98
CA THR A 66 -28.53 -2.74 -11.04
C THR A 66 -27.82 -2.00 -9.90
N ASN A 67 -27.47 -2.70 -8.81
CA ASN A 67 -26.86 -2.10 -7.62
C ASN A 67 -25.71 -2.97 -7.05
N ASN A 68 -25.12 -2.50 -5.95
CA ASN A 68 -24.00 -3.16 -5.28
C ASN A 68 -24.40 -4.13 -4.16
N ASN A 69 -25.68 -4.50 -4.02
CA ASN A 69 -26.14 -5.32 -2.88
C ASN A 69 -25.57 -6.74 -2.93
N LEU A 70 -25.55 -7.36 -4.12
CA LEU A 70 -24.95 -8.69 -4.31
C LEU A 70 -23.50 -8.70 -3.84
N ILE A 71 -22.66 -7.82 -4.39
CA ILE A 71 -21.23 -7.77 -4.06
C ILE A 71 -20.99 -7.39 -2.59
N ARG A 72 -21.78 -6.48 -2.01
CA ARG A 72 -21.65 -6.10 -0.59
C ARG A 72 -21.98 -7.26 0.34
N SER A 73 -23.07 -7.97 0.09
CA SER A 73 -23.48 -9.12 0.91
C SER A 73 -22.47 -10.26 0.80
N PHE A 74 -21.95 -10.50 -0.41
CA PHE A 74 -20.87 -11.46 -0.64
C PHE A 74 -19.60 -11.09 0.12
N LEU A 75 -19.13 -9.83 0.03
CA LEU A 75 -17.90 -9.40 0.70
C LEU A 75 -18.02 -9.45 2.23
N ALA A 76 -19.19 -9.11 2.78
CA ALA A 76 -19.44 -9.22 4.21
C ALA A 76 -19.33 -10.67 4.69
N GLU A 77 -20.01 -11.60 4.01
CA GLU A 77 -19.96 -13.02 4.34
C GLU A 77 -18.57 -13.61 4.14
N LEU A 78 -17.89 -13.25 3.04
CA LEU A 78 -16.53 -13.68 2.75
C LEU A 78 -15.58 -13.26 3.87
N CYS A 79 -15.63 -12.00 4.29
CA CYS A 79 -14.80 -11.51 5.39
C CYS A 79 -15.07 -12.26 6.69
N THR A 80 -16.33 -12.55 7.03
CA THR A 80 -16.68 -13.32 8.22
C THR A 80 -16.09 -14.72 8.19
N LYS A 81 -16.32 -15.47 7.10
CA LYS A 81 -15.81 -16.84 6.94
C LYS A 81 -14.28 -16.90 6.98
N LEU A 82 -13.60 -16.00 6.27
CA LEU A 82 -12.14 -15.96 6.25
C LEU A 82 -11.54 -15.54 7.61
N LYS A 83 -12.19 -14.62 8.34
CA LYS A 83 -11.75 -14.26 9.70
C LYS A 83 -11.84 -15.44 10.65
N GLN A 84 -12.91 -16.23 10.58
CA GLN A 84 -13.11 -17.42 11.40
C GLN A 84 -12.08 -18.50 11.08
N GLU A 85 -11.88 -18.79 9.80
CA GLU A 85 -10.96 -19.84 9.34
C GLU A 85 -9.49 -19.50 9.60
N TYR A 86 -9.04 -18.32 9.18
CA TYR A 86 -7.63 -17.93 9.25
C TYR A 86 -7.25 -17.25 10.58
N LYS A 87 -8.24 -16.94 11.44
CA LYS A 87 -8.06 -16.27 12.74
C LYS A 87 -7.20 -15.01 12.60
N CYS A 88 -7.49 -14.20 11.58
CA CYS A 88 -6.74 -12.98 11.28
C CYS A 88 -7.64 -11.88 10.70
N THR A 89 -7.12 -10.65 10.67
CA THR A 89 -7.80 -9.53 10.02
C THR A 89 -7.86 -9.77 8.52
N VAL A 90 -9.05 -9.57 7.96
CA VAL A 90 -9.30 -9.67 6.51
C VAL A 90 -9.76 -8.30 6.03
N LYS A 91 -9.09 -7.79 5.00
CA LYS A 91 -9.50 -6.57 4.28
C LYS A 91 -9.58 -6.85 2.78
N TYR A 92 -10.26 -5.97 2.05
CA TYR A 92 -10.40 -6.09 0.61
C TYR A 92 -10.38 -4.74 -0.09
N PHE A 93 -10.00 -4.79 -1.37
CA PHE A 93 -10.19 -3.76 -2.37
C PHE A 93 -10.97 -4.37 -3.52
N CYS A 94 -12.21 -3.94 -3.73
CA CYS A 94 -13.08 -4.45 -4.79
C CYS A 94 -13.47 -3.32 -5.74
N THR A 95 -13.47 -3.58 -7.03
CA THR A 95 -13.94 -2.63 -8.03
C THR A 95 -14.99 -3.24 -8.92
N ARG A 96 -16.04 -2.48 -9.18
CA ARG A 96 -17.04 -2.79 -10.18
C ARG A 96 -16.65 -2.15 -11.51
N GLU A 97 -16.65 -2.92 -12.58
CA GLU A 97 -16.45 -2.43 -13.95
C GLU A 97 -17.58 -2.91 -14.85
N GLN A 98 -17.93 -2.10 -15.83
CA GLN A 98 -18.77 -2.47 -16.96
C GLN A 98 -18.10 -1.93 -18.22
N ASN A 99 -17.95 -2.79 -19.22
CA ASN A 99 -17.33 -2.42 -20.49
C ASN A 99 -18.26 -2.87 -21.63
N LYS A 100 -17.75 -3.62 -22.61
CA LYS A 100 -18.53 -4.14 -23.74
C LYS A 100 -19.64 -5.15 -23.36
N SER A 101 -19.60 -5.70 -22.15
CA SER A 101 -20.59 -6.66 -21.66
C SER A 101 -21.74 -5.94 -20.96
N ASN A 102 -22.97 -6.40 -21.19
CA ASN A 102 -24.16 -5.94 -20.47
C ASN A 102 -24.11 -6.28 -18.98
N LYS A 103 -23.34 -7.30 -18.60
CA LYS A 103 -23.14 -7.71 -17.20
C LYS A 103 -21.92 -7.01 -16.61
N GLU A 104 -22.03 -6.59 -15.35
CA GLU A 104 -20.89 -6.07 -14.63
C GLU A 104 -19.85 -7.15 -14.31
N HIS A 105 -18.64 -6.72 -14.01
CA HIS A 105 -17.54 -7.56 -13.58
C HIS A 105 -16.91 -6.92 -12.34
N TYR A 106 -16.59 -7.74 -11.33
CA TYR A 106 -15.86 -7.28 -10.17
C TYR A 106 -14.41 -7.76 -10.16
N HIS A 107 -13.48 -6.84 -9.92
CA HIS A 107 -12.10 -7.18 -9.62
C HIS A 107 -11.87 -7.06 -8.11
N LEU A 108 -11.51 -8.17 -7.47
CA LEU A 108 -11.33 -8.25 -6.03
C LEU A 108 -9.86 -8.53 -5.70
N ALA A 109 -9.31 -7.76 -4.77
CA ALA A 109 -8.09 -8.08 -4.04
C ALA A 109 -8.44 -8.29 -2.56
N VAL A 110 -8.11 -9.46 -2.00
CA VAL A 110 -8.32 -9.80 -0.57
C VAL A 110 -6.97 -9.88 0.13
N PHE A 111 -6.88 -9.31 1.32
CA PHE A 111 -5.67 -9.23 2.14
C PHE A 111 -5.87 -10.00 3.44
N LEU A 112 -4.91 -10.86 3.77
CA LEU A 112 -4.86 -11.64 5.00
C LEU A 112 -3.43 -11.67 5.57
N SER A 113 -3.27 -12.14 6.81
CA SER A 113 -1.95 -12.44 7.36
C SER A 113 -1.26 -13.51 6.51
N GLY A 114 -0.08 -13.20 5.97
CA GLY A 114 0.69 -14.16 5.17
C GLY A 114 1.17 -15.35 5.99
N HIS A 115 1.27 -15.20 7.31
CA HIS A 115 1.62 -16.28 8.24
C HIS A 115 0.50 -17.27 8.49
N LYS A 116 -0.75 -16.94 8.11
CA LYS A 116 -1.91 -17.82 8.26
C LYS A 116 -2.30 -18.48 6.95
N VAL A 117 -1.95 -17.89 5.81
CA VAL A 117 -2.24 -18.45 4.49
C VAL A 117 -1.13 -19.43 4.09
N ASN A 118 -1.29 -20.70 4.48
CA ASN A 118 -0.34 -21.78 4.14
C ASN A 118 -0.56 -22.32 2.71
N HIS A 119 -1.83 -22.43 2.28
CA HIS A 119 -2.21 -22.99 0.98
C HIS A 119 -3.08 -22.01 0.20
N PRO A 120 -2.52 -21.27 -0.78
CA PRO A 120 -3.26 -20.30 -1.59
C PRO A 120 -4.46 -20.90 -2.33
N SER A 121 -4.38 -22.18 -2.68
CA SER A 121 -5.47 -22.93 -3.32
C SER A 121 -6.70 -23.07 -2.42
N SER A 122 -6.54 -23.17 -1.10
CA SER A 122 -7.65 -23.22 -0.15
C SER A 122 -8.43 -21.91 -0.15
N LEU A 123 -7.72 -20.78 -0.03
CA LEU A 123 -8.30 -19.45 -0.08
C LEU A 123 -9.07 -19.22 -1.40
N GLN A 124 -8.48 -19.62 -2.53
CA GLN A 124 -9.13 -19.54 -3.84
C GLN A 124 -10.42 -20.37 -3.88
N LYS A 125 -10.40 -21.61 -3.40
CA LYS A 125 -11.56 -22.50 -3.34
C LYS A 125 -12.69 -21.90 -2.48
N HIS A 126 -12.38 -21.31 -1.33
CA HIS A 126 -13.40 -20.69 -0.47
C HIS A 126 -14.08 -19.49 -1.12
N ILE A 127 -13.30 -18.61 -1.75
CA ILE A 127 -13.86 -17.46 -2.48
C ILE A 127 -14.72 -17.95 -3.67
N ASN A 128 -14.22 -18.92 -4.45
CA ASN A 128 -14.94 -19.45 -5.60
C ASN A 128 -16.27 -20.11 -5.22
N LYS A 129 -16.25 -21.02 -4.23
CA LYS A 129 -17.46 -21.71 -3.76
C LYS A 129 -18.51 -20.72 -3.27
N LEU A 130 -18.09 -19.72 -2.49
CA LEU A 130 -19.00 -18.70 -1.98
C LEU A 130 -19.54 -17.79 -3.10
N TRP A 131 -18.72 -17.44 -4.09
CA TRP A 131 -19.20 -16.61 -5.20
C TRP A 131 -20.22 -17.34 -6.06
N ILE A 132 -19.95 -18.61 -6.39
CA ILE A 132 -20.87 -19.46 -7.17
C ILE A 132 -22.20 -19.61 -6.42
N SER A 133 -22.18 -19.90 -5.12
CA SER A 133 -23.41 -20.08 -4.35
C SER A 133 -24.27 -18.82 -4.27
N ARG A 134 -23.64 -17.63 -4.22
CA ARG A 134 -24.35 -16.35 -4.07
C ARG A 134 -24.80 -15.72 -5.39
N SER A 135 -24.06 -15.94 -6.47
CA SER A 135 -24.26 -15.24 -7.74
C SER A 135 -24.64 -16.14 -8.91
N LYS A 136 -24.55 -17.47 -8.74
CA LYS A 136 -24.59 -18.48 -9.82
C LYS A 136 -23.60 -18.21 -10.95
N GLY A 137 -22.62 -17.34 -10.70
CA GLY A 137 -21.66 -16.85 -11.67
C GLY A 137 -20.39 -17.67 -11.69
N SER A 138 -19.30 -17.06 -12.14
CA SER A 138 -17.99 -17.69 -12.25
C SER A 138 -16.88 -16.81 -11.70
N THR A 139 -15.76 -17.43 -11.36
CA THR A 139 -14.54 -16.71 -10.99
C THR A 139 -13.44 -16.91 -12.03
N LYS A 140 -12.58 -15.91 -12.19
CA LYS A 140 -11.40 -16.00 -13.05
C LYS A 140 -10.17 -15.56 -12.27
N TYR A 141 -9.09 -16.30 -12.41
CA TYR A 141 -7.80 -15.91 -11.82
C TYR A 141 -6.93 -15.27 -12.88
N VAL A 142 -6.27 -14.19 -12.48
CA VAL A 142 -5.17 -13.67 -13.28
C VAL A 142 -3.95 -14.55 -13.11
N LYS A 143 -3.08 -14.49 -14.09
CA LYS A 143 -1.74 -15.06 -13.97
C LYS A 143 -1.04 -14.49 -12.73
N HIS A 144 -0.51 -15.39 -11.88
CA HIS A 144 0.07 -15.05 -10.58
C HIS A 144 -0.86 -14.17 -9.73
N PRO A 145 -1.98 -14.75 -9.23
CA PRO A 145 -3.00 -13.98 -8.51
C PRO A 145 -2.58 -13.68 -7.07
N LEU A 146 -1.59 -14.40 -6.53
CA LEU A 146 -1.13 -14.26 -5.15
C LEU A 146 0.16 -13.43 -5.07
N TYR A 147 0.18 -12.49 -4.14
CA TYR A 147 1.31 -11.62 -3.85
C TYR A 147 1.62 -11.72 -2.36
N THR A 148 2.91 -11.87 -2.02
CA THR A 148 3.39 -11.86 -0.64
C THR A 148 4.04 -10.52 -0.36
N ILE A 149 3.33 -9.64 0.33
CA ILE A 149 3.80 -8.30 0.67
C ILE A 149 4.54 -8.38 2.01
N LYS A 150 5.81 -8.00 2.04
CA LYS A 150 6.63 -8.02 3.26
C LYS A 150 6.94 -6.60 3.73
N ARG A 151 6.82 -6.35 5.03
CA ARG A 151 7.06 -5.04 5.65
C ARG A 151 8.49 -4.59 5.38
N GLY A 152 8.68 -3.36 4.91
CA GLY A 152 10.01 -2.83 4.56
C GLY A 152 10.67 -3.48 3.34
N MET A 153 9.95 -4.31 2.57
CA MET A 153 10.47 -4.92 1.35
C MET A 153 9.83 -4.33 0.10
N LYS A 154 10.39 -3.20 -0.37
CA LYS A 154 9.87 -2.39 -1.48
C LYS A 154 9.58 -3.18 -2.75
N ASN A 155 10.40 -4.16 -3.13
CA ASN A 155 10.14 -4.96 -4.33
C ASN A 155 8.80 -5.71 -4.26
N THR A 156 8.52 -6.37 -3.12
CA THR A 156 7.25 -7.09 -2.93
C THR A 156 6.04 -6.15 -2.83
N ILE A 157 6.25 -4.94 -2.31
CA ILE A 157 5.24 -3.89 -2.20
C ILE A 157 4.93 -3.32 -3.58
N ASN A 158 5.95 -3.00 -4.39
CA ASN A 158 5.82 -2.44 -5.73
C ASN A 158 4.98 -3.35 -6.63
N GLU A 159 5.20 -4.66 -6.60
CA GLU A 159 4.43 -5.61 -7.40
C GLU A 159 2.93 -5.60 -7.02
N ALA A 160 2.63 -5.63 -5.72
CA ALA A 160 1.26 -5.59 -5.24
C ALA A 160 0.58 -4.24 -5.52
N ILE A 161 1.27 -3.13 -5.27
CA ILE A 161 0.78 -1.77 -5.53
C ILE A 161 0.52 -1.55 -7.02
N TYR A 162 1.42 -2.00 -7.90
CA TYR A 162 1.18 -1.95 -9.33
C TYR A 162 -0.12 -2.69 -9.66
N ARG A 163 -0.33 -3.89 -9.11
CA ARG A 163 -1.54 -4.68 -9.36
C ARG A 163 -2.82 -4.00 -8.87
N LEU A 164 -2.77 -3.37 -7.70
CA LEU A 164 -3.88 -2.61 -7.14
C LEU A 164 -4.16 -1.33 -7.94
N SER A 165 -3.11 -0.64 -8.39
CA SER A 165 -3.26 0.58 -9.20
C SER A 165 -3.96 0.34 -10.53
N TYR A 166 -3.79 -0.87 -11.11
CA TYR A 166 -4.58 -1.28 -12.28
C TYR A 166 -6.08 -1.29 -11.98
N LEU A 167 -6.47 -1.73 -10.77
CA LEU A 167 -7.88 -1.69 -10.34
C LEU A 167 -8.37 -0.26 -10.16
N ALA A 168 -7.50 0.69 -9.84
CA ALA A 168 -7.83 2.10 -9.66
C ALA A 168 -8.02 2.90 -10.97
N LYS A 169 -7.74 2.33 -12.15
CA LYS A 169 -7.96 3.00 -13.45
C LYS A 169 -9.43 3.46 -13.59
N ARG A 170 -9.69 4.63 -14.17
CA ARG A 170 -11.08 5.11 -14.39
C ARG A 170 -11.78 4.47 -15.59
N PHE A 171 -11.02 4.02 -16.58
CA PHE A 171 -11.57 3.32 -17.73
C PHE A 171 -12.45 2.13 -17.30
N SER A 172 -13.52 1.87 -18.06
CA SER A 172 -14.57 0.86 -17.79
C SER A 172 -15.32 1.00 -16.46
N LYS A 173 -15.13 2.08 -15.71
CA LYS A 173 -15.91 2.38 -14.49
C LYS A 173 -16.95 3.47 -14.67
N GLN A 174 -16.81 4.26 -15.73
CA GLN A 174 -17.76 5.32 -16.08
C GLN A 174 -19.15 4.78 -16.46
N LEU A 175 -19.21 3.54 -16.98
CA LEU A 175 -20.46 2.88 -17.37
C LEU A 175 -21.28 2.34 -16.18
N ASN A 176 -20.80 2.52 -14.94
CA ASN A 176 -21.49 2.05 -13.76
C ASN A 176 -22.70 2.92 -13.35
N GLY A 177 -22.94 4.05 -14.03
CA GLY A 177 -23.96 5.02 -13.65
C GLY A 177 -23.76 5.51 -12.22
N ASN A 178 -24.84 5.47 -11.42
CA ASN A 178 -24.81 5.92 -10.01
C ASN A 178 -24.19 4.91 -9.04
N ASN A 179 -23.78 3.73 -9.51
CA ASN A 179 -23.19 2.71 -8.65
C ASN A 179 -21.77 3.06 -8.23
N ARG A 180 -21.45 2.77 -6.96
CA ARG A 180 -20.08 2.94 -6.45
C ARG A 180 -19.15 1.98 -7.18
N SER A 181 -18.18 2.54 -7.91
CA SER A 181 -17.19 1.79 -8.66
C SER A 181 -16.12 1.15 -7.77
N PHE A 182 -15.89 1.70 -6.58
CA PHE A 182 -14.90 1.24 -5.61
C PHE A 182 -15.59 0.84 -4.30
N ILE A 183 -15.38 -0.40 -3.87
CA ILE A 183 -15.94 -0.99 -2.65
C ILE A 183 -14.75 -1.50 -1.85
N ILE A 184 -14.33 -0.71 -0.86
CA ILE A 184 -13.06 -0.86 -0.16
C ILE A 184 -13.34 -1.03 1.33
N SER A 185 -12.60 -1.91 2.01
CA SER A 185 -12.66 -2.04 3.46
C SER A 185 -12.35 -0.70 4.15
N LYS A 186 -13.14 -0.35 5.16
CA LYS A 186 -12.93 0.88 5.93
C LYS A 186 -11.67 0.78 6.80
N HIS A 187 -11.07 1.92 7.06
CA HIS A 187 -9.98 2.09 8.02
C HIS A 187 -10.52 2.73 9.30
N THR A 188 -10.09 2.25 10.46
CA THR A 188 -10.41 2.93 11.71
C THR A 188 -9.60 4.23 11.83
N ILE A 189 -10.08 5.17 12.65
CA ILE A 189 -9.35 6.42 12.93
C ILE A 189 -7.97 6.10 13.52
N GLU A 190 -7.92 5.11 14.40
CA GLU A 190 -6.69 4.67 15.06
C GLU A 190 -5.68 4.06 14.07
N GLU A 191 -6.15 3.24 13.13
CA GLU A 191 -5.29 2.72 12.05
C GLU A 191 -4.68 3.86 11.24
N LYS A 192 -5.47 4.89 10.89
CA LYS A 192 -4.95 6.04 10.14
C LYS A 192 -3.90 6.82 10.93
N ARG A 193 -4.10 7.02 12.24
CA ARG A 193 -3.13 7.69 13.13
C ARG A 193 -1.82 6.93 13.20
N GLN A 194 -1.86 5.62 13.43
CA GLN A 194 -0.66 4.78 13.49
C GLN A 194 0.07 4.70 12.14
N ILE A 195 -0.66 4.71 11.02
CA ILE A 195 -0.06 4.76 9.68
C ILE A 195 0.64 6.10 9.43
N LEU A 196 0.07 7.21 9.93
CA LEU A 196 0.68 8.53 9.77
C LEU A 196 1.98 8.65 10.58
N SER A 197 2.01 8.11 11.80
CA SER A 197 3.21 8.13 12.64
C SER A 197 4.29 7.12 12.21
N ASN A 198 3.95 6.13 11.39
CA ASN A 198 4.86 5.06 10.99
C ASN A 198 5.36 5.25 9.55
N ALA A 199 6.46 5.97 9.39
CA ALA A 199 7.09 6.22 8.09
C ALA A 199 7.67 4.96 7.42
N LEU A 200 7.82 3.83 8.12
CA LEU A 200 8.63 2.68 7.66
C LEU A 200 7.84 1.53 7.01
N LEU A 201 6.52 1.67 6.85
CA LEU A 201 5.70 0.54 6.39
C LEU A 201 5.93 0.21 4.91
N LEU A 202 6.08 1.23 4.06
CA LEU A 202 6.25 1.08 2.61
C LEU A 202 7.60 1.61 2.09
N VAL A 203 8.67 1.47 2.86
CA VAL A 203 9.95 2.09 2.51
C VAL A 203 10.87 1.16 1.74
N ASP A 204 11.94 1.76 1.21
CA ASP A 204 13.06 1.00 0.68
C ASP A 204 13.69 0.10 1.77
N PRO A 205 14.04 -1.17 1.47
CA PRO A 205 14.79 -2.01 2.38
C PRO A 205 16.00 -1.31 3.00
N GLU A 206 16.73 -0.48 2.24
CA GLU A 206 17.87 0.27 2.76
C GLU A 206 17.48 1.20 3.90
N CYS A 207 16.34 1.90 3.81
CA CYS A 207 15.85 2.75 4.90
C CYS A 207 15.56 1.93 6.16
N THR A 208 15.06 0.71 5.98
CA THR A 208 14.80 -0.22 7.10
C THR A 208 16.11 -0.73 7.72
N VAL A 209 17.08 -1.10 6.90
CA VAL A 209 18.39 -1.60 7.34
C VAL A 209 19.19 -0.50 8.02
N ARG A 210 19.35 0.68 7.39
CA ARG A 210 20.07 1.83 7.97
C ARG A 210 19.51 2.23 9.33
N ARG A 211 18.19 2.25 9.49
CA ARG A 211 17.59 2.57 10.79
C ARG A 211 17.78 1.47 11.82
N LYS A 212 17.74 0.19 11.42
CA LYS A 212 18.07 -0.92 12.32
C LYS A 212 19.51 -0.82 12.81
N VAL A 213 20.44 -0.52 11.91
CA VAL A 213 21.86 -0.28 12.23
C VAL A 213 22.00 0.92 13.18
N GLN A 214 21.40 2.07 12.86
CA GLN A 214 21.42 3.24 13.75
C GLN A 214 20.82 2.94 15.13
N ASN A 215 19.73 2.18 15.21
CA ASN A 215 19.12 1.80 16.49
C ASN A 215 19.97 0.78 17.26
N SER A 216 20.63 -0.16 16.58
CA SER A 216 21.58 -1.09 17.24
C SER A 216 22.82 -0.36 17.71
N ASP A 217 23.31 0.62 16.94
CA ASP A 217 24.45 1.45 17.31
C ASP A 217 24.09 2.35 18.49
N LEU A 218 22.89 2.96 18.51
CA LEU A 218 22.38 3.69 19.68
C LEU A 218 22.19 2.77 20.89
N SER A 219 21.64 1.57 20.70
CA SER A 219 21.46 0.61 21.78
C SER A 219 22.80 0.15 22.34
N ALA A 220 23.79 -0.11 21.48
CA ALA A 220 25.14 -0.49 21.87
C ALA A 220 25.84 0.68 22.58
N TYR A 221 25.71 1.90 22.06
CA TYR A 221 26.21 3.12 22.68
C TYR A 221 25.59 3.35 24.06
N CYS A 222 24.26 3.34 24.18
CA CYS A 222 23.57 3.45 25.48
C CYS A 222 23.93 2.33 26.44
N SER A 223 24.19 1.10 25.96
CA SER A 223 24.64 -0.02 26.80
C SER A 223 26.09 0.13 27.26
N LEU A 224 26.94 0.79 26.47
CA LEU A 224 28.30 1.16 26.85
C LEU A 224 28.27 2.31 27.87
N TYR A 225 27.40 3.29 27.64
CA TYR A 225 27.21 4.46 28.51
C TYR A 225 26.67 4.06 29.89
N SER A 226 25.66 3.18 29.95
CA SER A 226 25.11 2.67 31.21
C SER A 226 26.07 1.75 31.97
N LYS A 227 27.05 1.15 31.28
CA LYS A 227 28.18 0.44 31.91
C LYS A 227 29.27 1.41 32.40
N GLN A 228 29.39 2.58 31.78
CA GLN A 228 30.34 3.64 32.16
C GLN A 228 29.84 4.50 33.34
N ASP A 229 28.55 4.50 33.66
CA ASP A 229 27.98 5.16 34.86
C ASP A 229 28.45 4.56 36.22
N LYS A 230 29.45 3.68 36.23
CA LYS A 230 30.20 3.30 37.44
C LYS A 230 31.57 3.97 37.58
N LEU A 231 31.98 4.85 36.66
CA LEU A 231 33.24 5.58 36.78
C LEU A 231 33.07 7.05 36.36
N SER A 232 33.49 7.94 37.27
CA SER A 232 33.28 9.38 37.28
C SER A 232 33.61 10.11 35.98
N LEU A 233 32.71 11.02 35.59
CA LEU A 233 32.73 11.84 34.38
C LEU A 233 33.69 13.04 34.52
N THR A 234 34.55 13.25 33.51
CA THR A 234 35.49 14.39 33.43
C THR A 234 35.09 15.40 32.34
N PRO A 235 35.60 16.66 32.39
CA PRO A 235 35.12 17.81 31.62
C PRO A 235 35.12 17.69 30.09
N LEU A 236 35.93 16.78 29.52
CA LEU A 236 36.05 16.55 28.08
C LEU A 236 34.75 16.05 27.42
N LEU A 237 33.83 15.45 28.19
CA LEU A 237 32.56 14.96 27.65
C LEU A 237 31.53 16.06 27.42
N ASN A 238 31.55 17.12 28.24
CA ASN A 238 30.67 18.28 28.06
C ASN A 238 31.05 19.07 26.80
N GLU A 239 32.34 19.15 26.46
CA GLU A 239 32.79 19.73 25.19
C GLU A 239 32.34 18.91 23.98
N ARG A 240 32.41 17.58 24.04
CA ARG A 240 31.97 16.71 22.92
C ARG A 240 30.45 16.75 22.71
N ILE A 241 29.66 16.78 23.78
CA ILE A 241 28.20 16.94 23.68
C ILE A 241 27.84 18.33 23.14
N ALA A 242 28.56 19.38 23.56
CA ALA A 242 28.37 20.73 23.03
C ALA A 242 28.71 20.81 21.53
N LEU A 243 29.79 20.16 21.08
CA LEU A 243 30.18 20.07 19.67
C LEU A 243 29.14 19.31 18.83
N HIS A 244 28.59 18.21 19.33
CA HIS A 244 27.58 17.43 18.62
C HIS A 244 26.25 18.19 18.48
N LYS A 245 25.81 18.88 19.55
CA LYS A 245 24.63 19.77 19.50
C LYS A 245 24.84 20.95 18.54
N LYS A 246 26.07 21.49 18.44
CA LYS A 246 26.42 22.53 17.45
C LYS A 246 26.36 22.02 16.01
N ALA A 247 26.76 20.76 15.78
CA ALA A 247 26.69 20.12 14.46
C ALA A 247 25.24 19.86 14.02
N GLU A 248 24.37 19.41 14.94
CA GLU A 248 22.94 19.19 14.66
C GLU A 248 22.19 20.48 14.34
N MET A 249 22.50 21.59 15.04
CA MET A 249 21.95 22.90 14.73
C MET A 249 22.34 23.41 13.33
N LYS A 250 23.61 23.22 12.93
CA LYS A 250 24.08 23.60 11.59
C LYS A 250 23.38 22.81 10.48
N PHE A 251 23.07 21.54 10.71
CA PHE A 251 22.34 20.70 9.75
C PHE A 251 20.86 21.13 9.60
N HIS A 252 20.23 21.57 10.68
CA HIS A 252 18.85 22.09 10.65
C HIS A 252 18.76 23.48 9.99
N LEU A 253 19.78 24.32 10.14
CA LEU A 253 19.86 25.62 9.47
C LEU A 253 20.05 25.47 7.95
N ASN A 254 20.97 24.62 7.50
CA ASN A 254 21.17 24.35 6.07
C ASN A 254 19.93 23.76 5.39
N SER A 255 19.19 22.90 6.08
CA SER A 255 17.96 22.31 5.55
C SER A 255 16.77 23.28 5.54
N ALA A 256 16.78 24.33 6.38
CA ALA A 256 15.82 25.42 6.33
C ALA A 256 16.13 26.42 5.19
N GLU A 257 17.41 26.70 4.92
CA GLU A 257 17.83 27.54 3.79
C GLU A 257 17.55 26.88 2.43
N LEU A 258 17.79 25.57 2.31
CA LEU A 258 17.41 24.77 1.14
C LEU A 258 15.89 24.74 0.86
N ARG A 259 15.05 24.98 1.88
CA ARG A 259 13.59 25.11 1.71
C ARG A 259 13.13 26.53 1.34
N LYS A 260 13.97 27.55 1.53
CA LYS A 260 13.69 28.94 1.11
C LYS A 260 14.11 29.20 -0.35
N ALA A 261 14.99 28.38 -0.91
CA ALA A 261 15.33 28.42 -2.33
C ALA A 261 14.21 27.78 -3.19
N LYS A 262 13.16 28.55 -3.52
CA LYS A 262 12.28 28.21 -4.66
C LYS A 262 13.07 28.40 -5.96
N PRO A 263 12.89 27.55 -6.99
CA PRO A 263 13.39 27.86 -8.32
C PRO A 263 12.56 29.03 -8.88
N GLN A 264 13.22 30.17 -9.14
CA GLN A 264 12.66 31.19 -10.02
C GLN A 264 12.58 30.61 -11.43
N CYS A 265 11.36 30.47 -11.94
CA CYS A 265 11.11 30.12 -13.33
C CYS A 265 11.43 31.34 -14.19
N SER A 266 12.58 31.35 -14.87
CA SER A 266 13.00 32.40 -15.79
C SER A 266 12.65 32.04 -17.24
N LEU A 267 11.36 31.87 -17.54
CA LEU A 267 10.85 31.80 -18.92
C LEU A 267 9.41 32.33 -18.94
N CYS A 268 9.25 33.66 -18.91
CA CYS A 268 8.07 34.40 -19.36
C CYS A 268 8.38 35.90 -19.27
N SER A 269 9.05 36.47 -20.29
CA SER A 269 8.95 37.88 -20.65
C SER A 269 9.62 38.14 -22.00
N GLY A 270 8.85 38.69 -22.94
CA GLY A 270 9.39 39.47 -24.06
C GLY A 270 9.22 38.86 -25.45
N ALA A 271 8.07 39.12 -26.09
CA ALA A 271 8.01 39.42 -27.52
C ALA A 271 6.70 40.20 -27.80
N ASN A 272 6.79 41.53 -27.70
CA ASN A 272 5.95 42.46 -28.45
C ASN A 272 6.75 42.88 -29.68
N VAL A 273 6.29 42.51 -30.87
CA VAL A 273 6.17 43.35 -32.08
C VAL A 273 4.94 42.85 -32.83
#